data_AF-A0A7C6RAR7-F1
#
_entry.id   AF-A0A7C6RAR7-F1
#
_cell.length_a   1.000
_cell.length_b   1.000
_cell.length_c   1.000
_cell.angle_alpha   90.00
_cell.angle_beta   90.00
_cell.angle_gamma   90.00
#
_symmetry.space_group_name_H-M   'P 1'
#
loop_
_entity.id
_entity.type
_entity.pdbx_description
1 polymer ?
#
loop_
_entity_poly.entity_id
_entity_poly.type
_entity_poly.pdbx_seq_one_letter_code
_entity_poly.pdbx_strand_id
1 'polypeptide(L)'
;MMVRAWLRALGFLGLVAAVLLVLTQGRVNRGVTLEGRAVGGMEGEEVEALILELAEERQVPPQNARLDPATGEIIPDQPGLEVDVEATLRQVMLARPGEKVSLVTREVKAPLTREKLAAKKGNLLLLGGSKTDIIDDRPERVHNIQLATRLIDGLVLAPGEEFSFNAAVGIPTAARGFQEAPVIDDAGEFSQSVGGGICQVSSTLYQAAAAAGLEIVERHGHSQPVDYTPPGTDATVVPGEKDLRFCNNRERPLMIVGSASSREVEFLLLEQGE
;
A
#
# COMPACT_ATOMS: atom_id res chain seq x y z
N MET A 1 -17.03 -14.83 4.16
CA MET A 1 -17.17 -14.25 5.51
C MET A 1 -15.78 -13.84 6.01
N MET A 2 -15.27 -12.68 5.61
CA MET A 2 -14.17 -11.94 6.25
C MET A 2 -13.86 -10.69 5.42
N VAL A 3 -14.61 -9.62 5.66
CA VAL A 3 -14.18 -8.24 5.38
C VAL A 3 -14.63 -7.40 6.56
N ARG A 4 -13.86 -7.43 7.66
CA ARG A 4 -14.05 -6.53 8.81
C ARG A 4 -12.73 -6.30 9.55
N ALA A 5 -11.96 -5.37 9.03
CA ALA A 5 -11.04 -4.50 9.73
C ALA A 5 -10.86 -3.35 8.74
N TRP A 6 -11.38 -2.14 8.96
CA TRP A 6 -10.93 -1.17 9.96
C TRP A 6 -12.05 -0.16 10.18
N LEU A 7 -12.33 0.23 11.44
CA LEU A 7 -12.99 1.49 11.81
C LEU A 7 -12.97 1.60 13.33
N ARG A 8 -12.17 2.53 13.88
CA ARG A 8 -12.36 3.04 15.24
C ARG A 8 -12.15 4.55 15.28
N ALA A 9 -13.27 5.27 15.23
CA ALA A 9 -13.47 6.54 15.92
C ALA A 9 -14.90 6.51 16.51
N LEU A 10 -15.02 6.19 17.80
CA LEU A 10 -16.29 6.01 18.49
C LEU A 10 -16.94 7.37 18.80
N GLY A 11 -18.16 7.57 18.32
CA GLY A 11 -19.03 8.69 18.68
C GLY A 11 -20.08 9.00 17.62
N PHE A 12 -19.70 8.91 16.34
CA PHE A 12 -20.56 9.25 15.19
C PHE A 12 -21.26 8.02 14.55
N LEU A 13 -20.78 6.80 14.84
CA LEU A 13 -21.20 5.56 14.17
C LEU A 13 -22.67 5.15 14.39
N GLY A 14 -23.29 5.50 15.52
CA GLY A 14 -24.61 4.95 15.89
C GLY A 14 -25.76 5.43 15.00
N LEU A 15 -25.73 6.70 14.56
CA LEU A 15 -26.75 7.27 13.67
C LEU A 15 -26.47 6.89 12.20
N VAL A 16 -25.19 6.87 11.81
CA VAL A 16 -24.73 6.53 10.45
C VAL A 16 -25.04 5.07 10.12
N ALA A 17 -24.75 4.14 11.03
CA ALA A 17 -25.04 2.72 10.84
C ALA A 17 -26.55 2.43 10.70
N ALA A 18 -27.42 3.18 11.39
CA ALA A 18 -28.87 3.03 11.28
C ALA A 18 -29.42 3.52 9.94
N VAL A 19 -28.87 4.61 9.37
CA VAL A 19 -29.26 5.11 8.06
C VAL A 19 -28.79 4.18 6.93
N LEU A 20 -27.57 3.65 7.05
CA LEU A 20 -27.04 2.66 6.11
C LEU A 20 -27.90 1.39 6.08
N LEU A 21 -28.33 0.90 7.25
CA LEU A 21 -29.20 -0.28 7.37
C LEU A 21 -30.59 -0.10 6.73
N VAL A 22 -31.11 1.14 6.71
CA VAL A 22 -32.40 1.47 6.08
C VAL A 22 -32.27 1.56 4.56
N LEU A 23 -31.13 2.05 4.06
CA LEU A 23 -30.88 2.16 2.63
C LEU A 23 -30.62 0.80 1.98
N THR A 24 -30.07 -0.18 2.69
CA THR A 24 -29.85 -1.53 2.13
C THR A 24 -31.11 -2.38 2.03
N GLN A 25 -32.18 -2.06 2.76
CA GLN A 25 -33.45 -2.82 2.73
C GLN A 25 -34.39 -2.44 1.57
N GLY A 26 -34.01 -1.48 0.73
CA GLY A 26 -34.78 -1.02 -0.42
C GLY A 26 -34.31 -1.62 -1.76
N ARG A 27 -35.13 -1.45 -2.80
CA ARG A 27 -34.73 -1.68 -4.20
C ARG A 27 -34.55 -0.37 -4.93
N VAL A 28 -33.59 -0.33 -5.84
CA VAL A 28 -33.36 0.84 -6.70
C VAL A 28 -34.53 1.05 -7.65
N ASN A 29 -34.91 2.31 -7.86
CA ASN A 29 -35.93 2.67 -8.84
C ASN A 29 -35.58 2.16 -10.25
N ARG A 30 -36.60 1.74 -11.01
CA ARG A 30 -36.39 1.17 -12.35
C ARG A 30 -35.73 2.17 -13.29
N GLY A 31 -34.87 1.67 -14.17
CA GLY A 31 -34.19 2.45 -15.20
C GLY A 31 -33.03 3.30 -14.70
N VAL A 32 -32.72 3.29 -13.39
CA VAL A 32 -31.53 3.96 -12.86
C VAL A 32 -30.27 3.28 -13.39
N THR A 33 -29.26 4.08 -13.73
CA THR A 33 -27.93 3.60 -14.11
C THR A 33 -26.84 4.19 -13.23
N LEU A 34 -25.79 3.41 -12.98
CA LEU A 34 -24.57 3.83 -12.29
C LEU A 34 -23.39 3.67 -13.25
N GLU A 35 -22.70 4.75 -13.61
CA GLU A 35 -21.59 4.72 -14.59
C GLU A 35 -21.99 4.04 -15.92
N GLY A 36 -23.26 4.20 -16.32
CA GLY A 36 -23.82 3.57 -17.51
C GLY A 36 -24.24 2.10 -17.35
N ARG A 37 -23.94 1.44 -16.21
CA ARG A 37 -24.43 0.10 -15.89
C ARG A 37 -25.86 0.19 -15.34
N ALA A 38 -26.77 -0.69 -15.78
CA ALA A 38 -28.16 -0.68 -15.31
C ALA A 38 -28.27 -1.28 -13.91
N VAL A 39 -28.79 -0.51 -12.95
CA VAL A 39 -28.94 -0.91 -11.54
C VAL A 39 -30.39 -0.88 -11.05
N GLY A 40 -31.33 -0.43 -11.89
CA GLY A 40 -32.74 -0.37 -11.52
C GLY A 40 -33.33 -1.74 -11.19
N GLY A 41 -33.93 -1.86 -10.00
CA GLY A 41 -34.51 -3.10 -9.47
C GLY A 41 -33.55 -3.94 -8.61
N MET A 42 -32.26 -3.62 -8.58
CA MET A 42 -31.29 -4.25 -7.69
C MET A 42 -31.58 -3.91 -6.22
N GLU A 43 -31.24 -4.81 -5.32
CA GLU A 43 -31.24 -4.58 -3.88
C GLU A 43 -30.01 -3.77 -3.46
N GLY A 44 -30.11 -3.05 -2.33
CA GLY A 44 -29.02 -2.17 -1.88
C GLY A 44 -27.68 -2.91 -1.69
N GLU A 45 -27.70 -4.16 -1.24
CA GLU A 45 -26.50 -5.00 -1.10
C GLU A 45 -25.85 -5.33 -2.46
N GLU A 46 -26.65 -5.57 -3.51
CA GLU A 46 -26.14 -5.84 -4.85
C GLU A 46 -25.50 -4.60 -5.47
N VAL A 47 -26.08 -3.42 -5.20
CA VAL A 47 -25.54 -2.12 -5.62
C VAL A 47 -24.25 -1.80 -4.88
N GLU A 48 -24.21 -2.04 -3.57
CA GLU A 48 -23.01 -1.85 -2.76
C GLU A 48 -21.85 -2.72 -3.26
N ALA A 49 -22.11 -3.99 -3.56
CA ALA A 49 -21.12 -4.90 -4.15
C ALA A 49 -20.59 -4.38 -5.49
N LEU A 50 -21.46 -3.88 -6.36
CA LEU A 50 -21.06 -3.27 -7.63
C LEU A 50 -20.24 -1.99 -7.43
N ILE A 51 -20.59 -1.15 -6.45
CA ILE A 51 -19.83 0.06 -6.14
C ILE A 51 -18.43 -0.32 -5.64
N LEU A 52 -18.31 -1.37 -4.82
CA LEU A 52 -17.01 -1.87 -4.36
C LEU A 52 -16.15 -2.41 -5.50
N GLU A 53 -16.73 -3.15 -6.45
CA GLU A 53 -16.05 -3.58 -7.68
C GLU A 53 -15.54 -2.38 -8.49
N LEU A 54 -16.40 -1.38 -8.72
CA LEU A 54 -16.02 -0.15 -9.41
C LEU A 54 -14.98 0.66 -8.63
N ALA A 55 -15.01 0.62 -7.30
CA ALA A 55 -14.01 1.27 -6.46
C ALA A 55 -12.63 0.63 -6.63
N GLU A 56 -12.54 -0.69 -6.72
CA GLU A 56 -11.28 -1.39 -7.01
C GLU A 56 -10.68 -0.98 -8.36
N GLU A 57 -11.50 -0.80 -9.39
CA GLU A 57 -11.05 -0.37 -10.71
C GLU A 57 -10.64 1.10 -10.79
N ARG A 58 -11.28 1.97 -9.99
CA ARG A 58 -11.21 3.44 -10.17
C ARG A 58 -10.42 4.17 -9.10
N GLN A 59 -10.19 3.55 -7.94
CA GLN A 59 -9.44 4.19 -6.88
C GLN A 59 -7.96 4.33 -7.24
N VAL A 60 -7.36 5.44 -6.84
CA VAL A 60 -5.94 5.71 -6.99
C VAL A 60 -5.37 5.95 -5.61
N PRO A 61 -4.39 5.17 -5.12
CA PRO A 61 -3.79 5.43 -3.82
C PRO A 61 -3.05 6.78 -3.85
N PRO A 62 -3.07 7.55 -2.74
CA PRO A 62 -2.27 8.76 -2.65
C PRO A 62 -0.78 8.44 -2.73
N GLN A 63 0.00 9.35 -3.29
CA GLN A 63 1.46 9.25 -3.32
C GLN A 63 2.04 10.25 -2.34
N ASN A 64 2.89 9.78 -1.43
CA ASN A 64 3.58 10.63 -0.47
C ASN A 64 4.54 11.61 -1.15
N ALA A 65 4.76 12.75 -0.49
CA ALA A 65 5.87 13.62 -0.80
C ALA A 65 7.16 12.88 -0.44
N ARG A 66 8.17 13.00 -1.28
CA ARG A 66 9.46 12.33 -1.10
C ARG A 66 10.61 13.28 -1.38
N LEU A 67 11.81 12.89 -1.00
CA LEU A 67 13.03 13.58 -1.40
C LEU A 67 13.53 13.00 -2.72
N ASP A 68 13.95 13.88 -3.62
CA ASP A 68 14.73 13.51 -4.79
C ASP A 68 16.10 12.98 -4.31
N PRO A 69 16.50 11.75 -4.64
CA PRO A 69 17.73 11.15 -4.12
C PRO A 69 19.01 11.87 -4.57
N ALA A 70 18.99 12.52 -5.74
CA ALA A 70 20.18 13.15 -6.31
C ALA A 70 20.35 14.61 -5.85
N THR A 71 19.24 15.32 -5.66
CA THR A 71 19.25 16.77 -5.37
C THR A 71 18.81 17.08 -3.94
N GLY A 72 18.17 16.12 -3.26
CA GLY A 72 17.52 16.35 -1.97
C GLY A 72 16.31 17.28 -2.06
N GLU A 73 15.80 17.60 -3.25
CA GLU A 73 14.60 18.42 -3.43
C GLU A 73 13.33 17.69 -3.01
N ILE A 74 12.29 18.43 -2.57
CA ILE A 74 11.03 17.77 -2.24
C ILE A 74 10.23 17.59 -3.53
N ILE A 75 9.97 16.33 -3.86
CA ILE A 75 8.95 15.94 -4.82
C ILE A 75 7.60 15.96 -4.07
N PRO A 76 6.62 16.77 -4.51
CA PRO A 76 5.35 16.91 -3.81
C PRO A 76 4.54 15.61 -3.79
N ASP A 77 3.69 15.49 -2.77
CA ASP A 77 2.66 14.46 -2.71
C ASP A 77 1.63 14.65 -3.83
N GLN A 78 0.99 13.54 -4.20
CA GLN A 78 -0.19 13.55 -5.08
C GLN A 78 -1.37 12.97 -4.32
N PRO A 79 -2.51 13.67 -4.26
CA PRO A 79 -3.71 13.12 -3.65
C PRO A 79 -4.17 11.88 -4.42
N GLY A 80 -4.65 10.90 -3.66
CA GLY A 80 -5.34 9.75 -4.20
C GLY A 80 -6.79 10.08 -4.50
N LEU A 81 -7.47 9.15 -5.17
CA LEU A 81 -8.89 9.20 -5.44
C LEU A 81 -9.53 7.95 -4.84
N GLU A 82 -10.51 8.12 -3.96
CA GLU A 82 -11.26 7.02 -3.35
C GLU A 82 -12.73 7.18 -3.70
N VAL A 83 -13.40 6.07 -3.99
CA VAL A 83 -14.85 6.06 -4.18
C VAL A 83 -15.53 6.13 -2.81
N ASP A 84 -16.39 7.12 -2.63
CA ASP A 84 -17.25 7.20 -1.44
C ASP A 84 -18.44 6.26 -1.63
N VAL A 85 -18.25 5.03 -1.14
CA VAL A 85 -19.24 3.94 -1.29
C VAL A 85 -20.58 4.33 -0.66
N GLU A 86 -20.56 4.93 0.52
CA GLU A 86 -21.77 5.32 1.24
C GLU A 86 -22.52 6.42 0.48
N ALA A 87 -21.82 7.49 0.08
CA ALA A 87 -22.44 8.61 -0.62
C ALA A 87 -22.99 8.16 -1.99
N THR A 88 -22.26 7.30 -2.69
CA THR A 88 -22.69 6.73 -3.98
C THR A 88 -23.92 5.86 -3.80
N LEU A 89 -23.91 4.93 -2.84
CA LEU A 89 -25.05 4.07 -2.56
C LEU A 89 -26.29 4.89 -2.21
N ARG A 90 -26.14 5.91 -1.35
CA ARG A 90 -27.23 6.81 -1.01
C ARG A 90 -27.80 7.54 -2.23
N GLN A 91 -26.95 8.01 -3.14
CA GLN A 91 -27.41 8.64 -4.38
C GLN A 91 -28.19 7.66 -5.26
N VAL A 92 -27.69 6.45 -5.45
CA VAL A 92 -28.36 5.42 -6.25
C VAL A 92 -29.72 5.02 -5.66
N MET A 93 -29.78 4.80 -4.34
CA MET A 93 -31.01 4.39 -3.66
C MET A 93 -32.10 5.48 -3.66
N LEU A 94 -31.71 6.75 -3.68
CA LEU A 94 -32.62 7.90 -3.71
C LEU A 94 -32.90 8.44 -5.13
N ALA A 95 -32.23 7.89 -6.15
CA ALA A 95 -32.35 8.32 -7.53
C ALA A 95 -33.77 8.12 -8.07
N ARG A 96 -34.25 9.06 -8.88
CA ARG A 96 -35.56 8.98 -9.54
C ARG A 96 -35.53 7.89 -10.62
N PRO A 97 -36.70 7.32 -11.00
CA PRO A 97 -36.76 6.38 -12.11
C PRO A 97 -36.10 6.93 -13.39
N GLY A 98 -35.21 6.15 -14.00
CA GLY A 98 -34.48 6.55 -15.21
C GLY A 98 -33.28 7.48 -15.01
N GLU A 99 -32.95 7.84 -13.77
CA GLU A 99 -31.86 8.77 -13.46
C GLU A 99 -30.49 8.13 -13.66
N LYS A 100 -29.51 8.92 -14.12
CA LYS A 100 -28.13 8.49 -14.31
C LYS A 100 -27.30 9.02 -13.14
N VAL A 101 -26.66 8.11 -12.43
CA VAL A 101 -25.81 8.39 -11.27
C VAL A 101 -24.36 8.10 -11.64
N SER A 102 -23.45 8.93 -11.13
CA SER A 102 -22.01 8.73 -11.24
C SER A 102 -21.42 8.40 -9.87
N LEU A 103 -20.24 7.79 -9.85
CA LEU A 103 -19.53 7.54 -8.61
C LEU A 103 -19.24 8.85 -7.88
N VAL A 104 -19.59 8.89 -6.60
CA VAL A 104 -19.09 9.95 -5.72
C VAL A 104 -17.66 9.58 -5.37
N THR A 105 -16.73 10.47 -5.67
CA THR A 105 -15.31 10.28 -5.33
C THR A 105 -14.85 11.37 -4.37
N ARG A 106 -13.88 11.03 -3.53
CA ARG A 106 -13.21 11.96 -2.63
C ARG A 106 -11.71 11.91 -2.85
N GLU A 107 -11.07 13.05 -2.74
CA GLU A 107 -9.62 13.10 -2.68
C GLU A 107 -9.14 12.60 -1.32
N VAL A 108 -8.20 11.66 -1.35
CA VAL A 108 -7.50 11.20 -0.15
C VAL A 108 -6.13 11.83 -0.13
N LYS A 109 -5.88 12.67 0.88
CA LYS A 109 -4.55 13.29 1.03
C LYS A 109 -3.51 12.24 1.39
N ALA A 110 -2.31 12.40 0.86
CA ALA A 110 -1.20 11.57 1.28
C ALA A 110 -0.90 11.76 2.77
N PRO A 111 -0.59 10.67 3.51
CA PRO A 111 -0.15 10.75 4.89
C PRO A 111 1.00 11.75 5.10
N LEU A 112 1.97 11.76 4.17
CA LEU A 112 3.10 12.69 4.16
C LEU A 112 2.97 13.68 2.98
N THR A 113 2.64 14.93 3.28
CA THR A 113 2.51 16.00 2.28
C THR A 113 3.80 16.77 2.10
N ARG A 114 3.91 17.55 1.02
CA ARG A 114 5.02 18.47 0.77
C ARG A 114 5.20 19.42 1.94
N GLU A 115 4.12 19.95 2.51
CA GLU A 115 4.21 20.87 3.66
C GLU A 115 4.75 20.15 4.89
N LYS A 116 4.27 18.93 5.16
CA LYS A 116 4.76 18.10 6.28
C LYS A 116 6.24 17.74 6.10
N LEU A 117 6.67 17.42 4.88
CA LEU A 117 8.05 17.11 4.56
C LEU A 117 8.93 18.37 4.56
N ALA A 118 8.44 19.49 4.03
CA ALA A 118 9.15 20.78 3.98
C ALA A 118 9.37 21.38 5.36
N ALA A 119 8.36 21.30 6.23
CA ALA A 119 8.50 21.68 7.64
C ALA A 119 9.56 20.87 8.39
N LYS A 120 9.97 19.72 7.83
CA LYS A 120 10.94 18.78 8.42
C LYS A 120 12.27 18.77 7.66
N LYS A 121 12.34 19.36 6.47
CA LYS A 121 13.47 19.28 5.51
C LYS A 121 14.78 19.94 5.99
N GLY A 122 14.78 20.59 7.15
CA GLY A 122 16.00 21.09 7.81
C GLY A 122 16.60 20.12 8.83
N ASN A 123 15.82 19.13 9.29
CA ASN A 123 16.12 18.36 10.48
C ASN A 123 16.15 16.85 10.23
N LEU A 124 15.87 16.32 9.03
CA LEU A 124 15.86 14.86 8.84
C LEU A 124 17.27 14.27 8.96
N LEU A 125 17.44 13.36 9.91
CA LEU A 125 18.66 12.59 10.13
C LEU A 125 18.54 11.25 9.40
N LEU A 126 19.47 10.96 8.48
CA LEU A 126 19.61 9.63 7.91
C LEU A 126 20.17 8.69 8.97
N LEU A 127 19.37 7.73 9.41
CA LEU A 127 19.82 6.71 10.37
C LEU A 127 20.52 5.55 9.67
N GLY A 128 20.01 5.14 8.51
CA GLY A 128 20.56 4.03 7.74
C GLY A 128 19.96 3.97 6.35
N GLY A 129 20.68 3.35 5.43
CA GLY A 129 20.25 3.18 4.06
C GLY A 129 20.88 1.94 3.44
N SER A 130 20.20 1.36 2.46
CA SER A 130 20.75 0.29 1.65
C SER A 130 20.21 0.37 0.23
N LYS A 131 20.99 -0.16 -0.70
CA LYS A 131 20.71 -0.22 -2.12
C LYS A 131 21.18 -1.57 -2.66
N THR A 132 20.35 -2.21 -3.48
CA THR A 132 20.70 -3.46 -4.18
C THR A 132 20.46 -3.32 -5.68
N ASP A 133 21.33 -3.95 -6.46
CA ASP A 133 21.23 -3.94 -7.92
C ASP A 133 20.19 -4.98 -8.39
N ILE A 134 19.41 -4.62 -9.40
CA ILE A 134 18.47 -5.49 -10.08
C ILE A 134 19.23 -6.13 -11.26
N ILE A 135 19.78 -7.31 -11.02
CA ILE A 135 20.53 -8.08 -12.03
C ILE A 135 19.57 -8.71 -13.05
N ASP A 136 18.44 -9.24 -12.56
CA ASP A 136 17.36 -9.76 -13.39
C ASP A 136 16.38 -8.63 -13.73
N ASP A 137 16.55 -8.08 -14.92
CA ASP A 137 15.88 -6.88 -15.43
C ASP A 137 14.59 -7.17 -16.22
N ARG A 138 14.06 -8.40 -16.10
CA ARG A 138 12.80 -8.74 -16.76
C ARG A 138 11.68 -7.79 -16.37
N PRO A 139 10.88 -7.30 -17.35
CA PRO A 139 9.91 -6.23 -17.11
C PRO A 139 8.93 -6.54 -15.97
N GLU A 140 8.46 -7.78 -15.87
CA GLU A 140 7.48 -8.22 -14.88
C GLU A 140 8.07 -8.19 -13.46
N ARG A 141 9.33 -8.63 -13.32
CA ARG A 141 10.05 -8.61 -12.04
C ARG A 141 10.35 -7.18 -11.61
N VAL A 142 10.84 -6.35 -12.52
CA VAL A 142 11.12 -4.93 -12.27
C VAL A 142 9.82 -4.21 -11.86
N HIS A 143 8.72 -4.48 -12.56
CA HIS A 143 7.41 -3.92 -12.22
C HIS A 143 6.96 -4.29 -10.80
N ASN A 144 7.10 -5.56 -10.42
CA ASN A 144 6.78 -6.02 -9.06
C ASN A 144 7.64 -5.36 -7.98
N ILE A 145 8.94 -5.23 -8.22
CA ILE A 145 9.87 -4.53 -7.31
C ILE A 145 9.43 -3.08 -7.14
N GLN A 146 9.20 -2.38 -8.24
CA GLN A 146 8.76 -0.99 -8.20
C GLN A 146 7.41 -0.83 -7.51
N LEU A 147 6.46 -1.75 -7.74
CA LEU A 147 5.16 -1.73 -7.10
C LEU A 147 5.27 -1.95 -5.58
N ALA A 148 6.01 -2.98 -5.14
CA ALA A 148 6.22 -3.25 -3.73
C ALA A 148 6.95 -2.09 -3.02
N THR A 149 7.99 -1.52 -3.64
CA THR A 149 8.69 -0.35 -3.09
C THR A 149 7.76 0.85 -2.94
N ARG A 150 6.90 1.13 -3.93
CA ARG A 150 5.91 2.23 -3.84
C ARG A 150 4.89 2.04 -2.71
N LEU A 151 4.53 0.81 -2.37
CA LEU A 151 3.60 0.52 -1.27
C LEU A 151 4.24 0.80 0.11
N ILE A 152 5.57 0.79 0.19
CA ILE A 152 6.34 1.03 1.43
C ILE A 152 6.80 2.50 1.52
N ASP A 153 7.01 3.15 0.38
CA ASP A 153 7.55 4.52 0.30
C ASP A 153 6.68 5.56 1.05
N GLY A 154 7.33 6.29 1.95
CA GLY A 154 6.74 7.36 2.75
C GLY A 154 5.94 6.86 3.96
N LEU A 155 5.97 5.57 4.29
CA LEU A 155 5.42 5.09 5.56
C LEU A 155 6.15 5.72 6.74
N VAL A 156 5.40 6.06 7.78
CA VAL A 156 5.92 6.66 9.01
C VAL A 156 5.52 5.78 10.19
N LEU A 157 6.50 5.32 10.96
CA LEU A 157 6.30 4.55 12.18
C LEU A 157 6.42 5.47 13.39
N ALA A 158 5.41 5.48 14.25
CA ALA A 158 5.47 6.13 15.55
C ALA A 158 6.50 5.43 16.47
N PRO A 159 6.97 6.09 17.54
CA PRO A 159 7.77 5.45 18.59
C PRO A 159 7.08 4.19 19.12
N GLY A 160 7.81 3.06 19.14
CA GLY A 160 7.31 1.75 19.55
C GLY A 160 6.39 1.05 18.54
N GLU A 161 6.10 1.66 17.39
CA GLU A 161 5.33 1.03 16.33
C GLU A 161 6.18 0.02 15.55
N GLU A 162 5.55 -1.11 15.22
CA GLU A 162 6.18 -2.17 14.47
C GLU A 162 5.77 -2.13 13.00
N PHE A 163 6.76 -2.21 12.12
CA PHE A 163 6.56 -2.45 10.71
C PHE A 163 6.44 -3.95 10.41
N SER A 164 5.55 -4.31 9.50
CA SER A 164 5.45 -5.64 8.89
C SER A 164 5.44 -5.49 7.38
N PHE A 165 6.36 -6.17 6.69
CA PHE A 165 6.45 -6.13 5.24
C PHE A 165 5.20 -6.71 4.60
N ASN A 166 4.75 -7.88 5.09
CA ASN A 166 3.54 -8.52 4.60
C ASN A 166 2.27 -7.69 4.87
N ALA A 167 2.22 -6.90 5.95
CA ALA A 167 1.11 -5.99 6.18
C ALA A 167 1.14 -4.77 5.24
N ALA A 168 2.33 -4.21 4.99
CA ALA A 168 2.50 -3.05 4.12
C ALA A 168 2.27 -3.38 2.64
N VAL A 169 2.85 -4.48 2.15
CA VAL A 169 2.72 -4.91 0.75
C VAL A 169 1.44 -5.71 0.53
N GLY A 170 1.05 -6.55 1.50
CA GLY A 170 -0.05 -7.49 1.38
C GLY A 170 0.23 -8.65 0.41
N ILE A 171 -0.79 -9.49 0.18
CA ILE A 171 -0.66 -10.65 -0.71
C ILE A 171 -0.50 -10.16 -2.17
N PRO A 172 0.58 -10.54 -2.88
CA PRO A 172 0.76 -10.21 -4.30
C PRO A 172 -0.27 -10.96 -5.15
N THR A 173 -1.09 -10.23 -5.90
CA THR A 173 -2.06 -10.81 -6.83
C THR A 173 -2.11 -10.00 -8.13
N ALA A 174 -2.55 -10.65 -9.23
CA ALA A 174 -2.75 -9.98 -10.51
C ALA A 174 -3.75 -8.82 -10.42
N ALA A 175 -4.82 -8.97 -9.63
CA ALA A 175 -5.81 -7.92 -9.37
C ALA A 175 -5.20 -6.68 -8.69
N ARG A 176 -4.15 -6.86 -7.89
CA ARG A 176 -3.40 -5.77 -7.26
C ARG A 176 -2.26 -5.24 -8.14
N GLY A 177 -2.21 -5.67 -9.39
CA GLY A 177 -1.24 -5.23 -10.39
C GLY A 177 0.11 -5.94 -10.33
N PHE A 178 0.30 -6.97 -9.50
CA PHE A 178 1.50 -7.79 -9.54
C PHE A 178 1.49 -8.71 -10.76
N GLN A 179 2.66 -9.01 -11.30
CA GLN A 179 2.85 -9.84 -12.48
C GLN A 179 3.57 -11.15 -12.11
N GLU A 180 3.40 -12.18 -12.92
CA GLU A 180 4.19 -13.40 -12.78
C GLU A 180 5.64 -13.12 -13.17
N ALA A 181 6.54 -13.42 -12.25
CA ALA A 181 7.97 -13.33 -12.46
C ALA A 181 8.66 -14.41 -11.64
N PRO A 182 9.92 -14.77 -11.94
CA PRO A 182 10.56 -15.80 -11.17
C PRO A 182 10.77 -15.47 -9.71
N VAL A 183 10.57 -16.54 -8.95
CA VAL A 183 10.88 -16.67 -7.55
C VAL A 183 11.85 -17.82 -7.39
N ILE A 184 12.68 -17.71 -6.36
CA ILE A 184 13.51 -18.81 -5.89
C ILE A 184 12.72 -19.44 -4.76
N ASP A 185 12.37 -20.71 -4.91
CA ASP A 185 11.69 -21.45 -3.84
C ASP A 185 12.67 -21.87 -2.73
N ASP A 186 12.13 -22.47 -1.66
CA ASP A 186 12.93 -22.91 -0.51
C ASP A 186 13.94 -24.02 -0.86
N ALA A 187 13.84 -24.67 -2.04
CA ALA A 187 14.81 -25.62 -2.54
C ALA A 187 15.92 -24.96 -3.39
N GLY A 188 15.79 -23.67 -3.70
CA GLY A 188 16.67 -22.95 -4.61
C GLY A 188 16.32 -23.10 -6.08
N GLU A 189 15.15 -23.68 -6.39
CA GLU A 189 14.68 -23.85 -7.76
C GLU A 189 13.94 -22.59 -8.23
N PHE A 190 14.13 -22.26 -9.51
CA PHE A 190 13.42 -21.16 -10.14
C PHE A 190 12.01 -21.63 -10.52
N SER A 191 10.99 -21.03 -9.90
CA SER A 191 9.60 -21.18 -10.32
C SER A 191 9.01 -19.82 -10.68
N GLN A 192 7.84 -19.80 -11.32
CA GLN A 192 7.10 -18.58 -11.63
C GLN A 192 6.05 -18.35 -10.56
N SER A 193 6.01 -17.15 -9.98
CA SER A 193 4.96 -16.77 -9.05
C SER A 193 4.58 -15.31 -9.24
N VAL A 194 3.31 -14.99 -8.95
CA VAL A 194 2.86 -13.61 -8.86
C VAL A 194 3.63 -12.91 -7.74
N GLY A 195 4.22 -11.75 -8.05
CA GLY A 195 5.04 -11.00 -7.10
C GLY A 195 6.52 -11.39 -7.08
N GLY A 196 7.02 -12.14 -8.06
CA GLY A 196 8.46 -12.39 -8.18
C GLY A 196 9.28 -11.09 -8.11
N GLY A 197 10.28 -11.06 -7.22
CA GLY A 197 11.11 -9.87 -6.93
C GLY A 197 10.88 -9.22 -5.56
N ILE A 198 9.75 -9.45 -4.87
CA ILE A 198 9.47 -8.78 -3.58
C ILE A 198 10.47 -9.11 -2.46
N CYS A 199 11.09 -10.30 -2.48
CA CYS A 199 12.12 -10.66 -1.50
C CYS A 199 13.37 -9.77 -1.62
N GLN A 200 13.67 -9.23 -2.81
CA GLN A 200 14.75 -8.25 -2.97
C GLN A 200 14.40 -6.91 -2.31
N VAL A 201 13.13 -6.49 -2.40
CA VAL A 201 12.63 -5.29 -1.72
C VAL A 201 12.73 -5.46 -0.20
N SER A 202 12.25 -6.59 0.32
CA SER A 202 12.38 -6.95 1.74
C SER A 202 13.85 -6.97 2.19
N SER A 203 14.73 -7.64 1.43
CA SER A 203 16.16 -7.71 1.77
C SER A 203 16.85 -6.34 1.80
N THR A 204 16.51 -5.46 0.85
CA THR A 204 17.05 -4.10 0.81
C THR A 204 16.55 -3.27 2.00
N LEU A 205 15.26 -3.35 2.31
CA LEU A 205 14.68 -2.67 3.46
C LEU A 205 15.26 -3.19 4.78
N TYR A 206 15.44 -4.50 4.92
CA TYR A 206 16.08 -5.12 6.07
C TYR A 206 17.49 -4.56 6.30
N GLN A 207 18.32 -4.50 5.26
CA GLN A 207 19.68 -3.97 5.40
C GLN A 207 19.68 -2.51 5.81
N ALA A 208 18.75 -1.72 5.28
CA ALA A 208 18.60 -0.32 5.64
C ALA A 208 18.13 -0.16 7.10
N ALA A 209 17.20 -1.00 7.57
CA ALA A 209 16.74 -1.04 8.95
C ALA A 209 17.84 -1.49 9.93
N ALA A 210 18.62 -2.50 9.56
CA ALA A 210 19.77 -2.96 10.32
C ALA A 210 20.87 -1.88 10.41
N ALA A 211 21.16 -1.20 9.29
CA ALA A 211 22.09 -0.07 9.27
C ALA A 211 21.62 1.10 10.15
N ALA A 212 20.30 1.31 10.25
CA ALA A 212 19.68 2.30 11.12
C ALA A 212 19.65 1.92 12.62
N GLY A 213 20.10 0.72 12.97
CA GLY A 213 20.09 0.22 14.34
C GLY A 213 18.69 -0.04 14.90
N LEU A 214 17.72 -0.32 14.03
CA LEU A 214 16.36 -0.67 14.44
C LEU A 214 16.31 -2.08 15.01
N GLU A 215 15.40 -2.31 15.94
CA GLU A 215 15.17 -3.65 16.47
C GLU A 215 14.47 -4.52 15.43
N ILE A 216 15.17 -5.55 14.94
CA ILE A 216 14.60 -6.53 14.01
C ILE A 216 13.82 -7.57 14.81
N VAL A 217 12.49 -7.56 14.68
CA VAL A 217 11.56 -8.42 15.42
C VAL A 217 11.42 -9.78 14.72
N GLU A 218 11.36 -9.78 13.39
CA GLU A 218 11.27 -11.00 12.59
C GLU A 218 12.12 -10.86 11.33
N ARG A 219 12.91 -11.88 11.04
CA ARG A 219 13.70 -11.99 9.81
C ARG A 219 13.97 -13.46 9.51
N HIS A 220 13.80 -13.83 8.24
CA HIS A 220 14.17 -15.14 7.71
C HIS A 220 15.13 -14.95 6.54
N GLY A 221 16.19 -15.74 6.48
CA GLY A 221 17.04 -15.82 5.28
C GLY A 221 16.48 -16.82 4.28
N HIS A 222 16.85 -16.68 3.01
CA HIS A 222 16.69 -17.74 2.02
C HIS A 222 17.56 -18.95 2.41
N SER A 223 17.12 -20.14 2.02
CA SER A 223 17.88 -21.38 2.20
C SER A 223 19.14 -21.44 1.32
N GLN A 224 19.13 -20.71 0.20
CA GLN A 224 20.23 -20.58 -0.74
C GLN A 224 20.68 -19.12 -0.87
N PRO A 225 21.96 -18.85 -1.16
CA PRO A 225 22.45 -17.50 -1.43
C PRO A 225 21.71 -16.85 -2.61
N VAL A 226 21.39 -15.57 -2.46
CA VAL A 226 20.86 -14.73 -3.53
C VAL A 226 21.95 -13.80 -4.06
N ASP A 227 21.84 -13.41 -5.33
CA ASP A 227 22.88 -12.66 -6.06
C ASP A 227 22.83 -11.14 -5.83
N TYR A 228 21.73 -10.62 -5.30
CA TYR A 228 21.52 -9.20 -5.07
C TYR A 228 21.89 -8.71 -3.66
N THR A 229 22.35 -9.58 -2.76
CA THR A 229 22.83 -9.18 -1.41
C THR A 229 24.08 -9.94 -0.98
N PRO A 230 24.92 -9.36 -0.12
CA PRO A 230 25.96 -10.12 0.58
C PRO A 230 25.40 -11.34 1.33
N PRO A 231 26.18 -12.43 1.48
CA PRO A 231 25.75 -13.61 2.22
C PRO A 231 25.31 -13.28 3.65
N GLY A 232 24.13 -13.76 4.03
CA GLY A 232 23.59 -13.59 5.38
C GLY A 232 23.01 -12.20 5.66
N THR A 233 22.81 -11.35 4.64
CA THR A 233 22.16 -10.04 4.78
C THR A 233 20.83 -9.92 4.02
N ASP A 234 20.25 -11.05 3.61
CA ASP A 234 18.96 -11.12 2.93
C ASP A 234 17.79 -11.30 3.91
N ALA A 235 16.57 -10.97 3.46
CA ALA A 235 15.34 -11.17 4.20
C ALA A 235 14.25 -11.69 3.24
N THR A 236 13.90 -12.96 3.35
CA THR A 236 12.83 -13.60 2.58
C THR A 236 11.46 -13.37 3.23
N VAL A 237 10.43 -13.25 2.41
CA VAL A 237 9.04 -13.02 2.84
C VAL A 237 8.11 -13.95 2.08
N VAL A 238 7.16 -14.54 2.81
CA VAL A 238 6.12 -15.43 2.30
C VAL A 238 4.83 -15.05 3.03
N PRO A 239 3.83 -14.46 2.35
CA PRO A 239 2.59 -14.05 3.00
C PRO A 239 1.94 -15.18 3.79
N GLY A 240 1.75 -14.97 5.10
CA GLY A 240 1.18 -15.96 6.01
C GLY A 240 2.18 -16.92 6.67
N GLU A 241 3.46 -16.90 6.27
CA GLU A 241 4.49 -17.81 6.79
C GLU A 241 5.77 -17.11 7.27
N LYS A 242 6.38 -16.25 6.45
CA LYS A 242 7.66 -15.56 6.73
C LYS A 242 7.47 -14.06 6.53
N ASP A 243 7.82 -13.25 7.53
CA ASP A 243 7.74 -11.79 7.44
C ASP A 243 9.09 -11.13 7.73
N LEU A 244 9.22 -9.88 7.27
CA LEU A 244 10.23 -8.96 7.76
C LEU A 244 9.51 -7.98 8.68
N ARG A 245 9.90 -8.00 9.96
CA ARG A 245 9.33 -7.09 10.96
C ARG A 245 10.42 -6.39 11.73
N PHE A 246 10.25 -5.10 11.96
CA PHE A 246 11.14 -4.30 12.80
C PHE A 246 10.37 -3.24 13.56
N CYS A 247 10.83 -2.92 14.76
CA CYS A 247 10.24 -1.91 15.62
C CYS A 247 10.97 -0.59 15.45
N ASN A 248 10.21 0.51 15.41
CA ASN A 248 10.77 1.82 15.71
C ASN A 248 11.04 1.91 17.22
N ASN A 249 12.14 1.32 17.67
CA ASN A 249 12.63 1.35 19.06
C ASN A 249 13.25 2.71 19.45
N ARG A 250 12.89 3.79 18.75
CA ARG A 250 13.38 5.14 18.98
C ARG A 250 12.28 6.03 19.57
N GLU A 251 12.67 7.19 20.09
CA GLU A 251 11.74 8.12 20.74
C GLU A 251 11.01 9.04 19.76
N ARG A 252 11.37 9.00 18.46
CA ARG A 252 10.83 9.87 17.43
C ARG A 252 10.24 9.09 16.26
N PRO A 253 9.32 9.67 15.49
CA PRO A 253 8.79 9.02 14.29
C PRO A 253 9.89 8.73 13.27
N LEU A 254 9.86 7.52 12.74
CA LEU A 254 10.76 7.03 11.70
C LEU A 254 10.04 7.04 10.35
N MET A 255 10.66 7.57 9.31
CA MET A 255 10.16 7.55 7.94
C MET A 255 10.95 6.54 7.10
N ILE A 256 10.23 5.73 6.35
CA ILE A 256 10.77 4.81 5.37
C ILE A 256 10.65 5.47 4.00
N VAL A 257 11.77 5.75 3.34
CA VAL A 257 11.81 6.32 1.99
C VAL A 257 12.32 5.25 1.04
N GLY A 258 11.50 4.85 0.08
CA GLY A 258 11.80 3.77 -0.87
C GLY A 258 11.84 4.29 -2.30
N SER A 259 12.87 3.93 -3.05
CA SER A 259 12.93 4.21 -4.49
C SER A 259 13.36 2.96 -5.27
N ALA A 260 12.83 2.81 -6.48
CA ALA A 260 13.17 1.71 -7.36
C ALA A 260 13.17 2.17 -8.82
N SER A 261 14.22 1.81 -9.54
CA SER A 261 14.35 2.01 -10.99
C SER A 261 14.30 0.66 -11.72
N SER A 262 14.77 0.60 -12.97
CA SER A 262 14.98 -0.68 -13.66
C SER A 262 16.29 -1.37 -13.27
N ARG A 263 17.18 -0.69 -12.54
CA ARG A 263 18.53 -1.18 -12.24
C ARG A 263 18.80 -1.39 -10.76
N GLU A 264 18.01 -0.78 -9.89
CA GLU A 264 18.29 -0.77 -8.46
C GLU A 264 17.02 -0.49 -7.66
N VAL A 265 17.03 -0.96 -6.42
CA VAL A 265 16.10 -0.58 -5.36
C VAL A 265 16.90 -0.04 -4.19
N GLU A 266 16.41 1.03 -3.57
CA GLU A 266 17.04 1.72 -2.45
C GLU A 266 16.01 2.04 -1.37
N PHE A 267 16.42 1.90 -0.10
CA PHE A 267 15.67 2.37 1.05
C PHE A 267 16.54 3.24 1.95
N LEU A 268 15.96 4.33 2.44
CA LEU A 268 16.52 5.22 3.44
C LEU A 268 15.58 5.29 4.65
N LEU A 269 16.16 5.19 5.85
CA LEU A 269 15.44 5.30 7.11
C LEU A 269 15.81 6.63 7.75
N LEU A 270 14.83 7.51 7.82
CA LEU A 270 15.01 8.89 8.27
C LEU A 270 14.29 9.12 9.60
N GLU A 271 14.94 9.81 10.53
CA GLU A 271 14.32 10.29 11.76
C GLU A 271 14.20 11.82 11.71
N GLN A 272 13.22 12.39 12.41
CA GLN A 272 13.20 13.82 12.65
C GLN A 272 14.28 14.21 13.67
N GLY A 273 15.26 14.99 13.23
CA GLY A 273 16.20 15.71 14.08
C GLY A 273 15.57 16.89 14.80
N GLU A 274 16.37 17.53 15.65
CA GLU A 274 15.98 18.61 16.55
C GLU A 274 15.75 19.95 15.85
#